data_AF-A0A9P6GL11-F1
#
_entry.id   AF-A0A9P6GL11-F1
#
_cell.length_a   1.000
_cell.length_b   1.000
_cell.length_c   1.000
_cell.angle_alpha   90.00
_cell.angle_beta   90.00
_cell.angle_gamma   90.00
#
_symmetry.space_group_name_H-M   'P 1'
#
loop_
_entity.id
_entity.type
_entity.pdbx_description
1 polymer ?
#
loop_
_entity_poly.entity_id
_entity_poly.type
_entity_poly.pdbx_seq_one_letter_code
_entity_poly.pdbx_strand_id
1 'polypeptide(L)'
;MLLRQVHFTAIAVVCIPTIFAVFVFLSYFHDGTLNVLPSHLSLRPNHNNLKPPAQIDASNSTSAPQVAESGNSHTNIENEEAPPVINTSAVDQKVFPQNDWLPARPIDPSCAYLPDLSKVLLIIKTGASETFDRLPTQFMTLTRCLPDFLVFSDMEESIMGYRVYDVLSDTIDEVKHDNGDFNLWRRQQECLVDQKSCQKWSNVGGEAWNLDKYKNVRLSDVSYTMRPNYDWYIHIDADTYIHWPNMIEMLKPFDPQKDHFFGSFEPSQYGDFNHGGSGYILSQSAMKKFQANSTVEHFDHAARSICCGDMLMTIAVRENIGLANTNLFPTINGRKPFTLPFGPRQWCQPIATLHKLNSEEIASIWQYEQKRFANATDGKPAPLLIKDLYYEYFAPRLVEKLEDWDNMYDDYLTNVWYYIDKNDKSKDWDNFHDQKYIWHMRKPEDFKHKEEKKAYKSFDNCKEACNVVDDCLQFRWQDDACAMSKNFRLGNPMEKKENNKERWMSGWAVQKIEKWIADQGECKVQFPGA
;
A
#
# COMPACT_ATOMS: atom_id res chain seq x y z
N MET A 1 -11.77 -68.84 28.06
CA MET A 1 -10.39 -69.21 27.68
C MET A 1 -9.54 -67.94 27.82
N LEU A 2 -8.48 -67.95 28.63
CA LEU A 2 -7.08 -68.28 28.26
C LEU A 2 -6.50 -67.33 27.18
N LEU A 3 -5.33 -66.68 27.36
CA LEU A 3 -4.48 -66.57 28.56
C LEU A 3 -3.41 -65.44 28.41
N ARG A 4 -3.16 -64.65 29.48
CA ARG A 4 -1.88 -63.95 29.87
C ARG A 4 -1.20 -62.95 28.89
N GLN A 5 -0.76 -61.76 29.34
CA GLN A 5 0.43 -61.42 30.18
C GLN A 5 1.77 -61.83 29.51
N VAL A 6 2.91 -61.11 29.55
CA VAL A 6 3.46 -60.06 30.46
C VAL A 6 4.62 -59.31 29.72
N HIS A 7 5.27 -58.16 30.05
CA HIS A 7 5.49 -57.36 31.28
C HIS A 7 5.82 -55.83 31.03
N PHE A 8 6.58 -55.23 31.95
CA PHE A 8 7.20 -53.88 32.09
C PHE A 8 8.35 -53.55 31.08
N THR A 9 9.00 -52.36 31.04
CA THR A 9 9.24 -51.35 32.12
C THR A 9 9.38 -49.91 31.60
N ALA A 10 9.17 -48.92 32.48
CA ALA A 10 9.34 -47.49 32.21
C ALA A 10 10.57 -46.88 32.90
N ILE A 11 11.10 -45.79 32.35
CA ILE A 11 11.88 -44.75 33.05
C ILE A 11 11.37 -43.39 32.56
N ALA A 12 11.23 -42.43 33.47
CA ALA A 12 10.92 -41.04 33.16
C ALA A 12 11.99 -40.12 33.79
N VAL A 13 12.34 -39.04 33.09
CA VAL A 13 13.15 -37.93 33.63
C VAL A 13 12.57 -36.62 33.08
N VAL A 14 12.45 -35.62 33.95
CA VAL A 14 12.00 -34.26 33.65
C VAL A 14 13.08 -33.29 34.15
N CYS A 15 13.48 -32.30 33.33
CA CYS A 15 13.90 -30.96 33.79
C CYS A 15 14.29 -30.02 32.63
N ILE A 16 13.43 -29.03 32.36
CA ILE A 16 13.69 -27.57 32.41
C ILE A 16 15.18 -27.13 32.40
N PRO A 17 15.58 -26.23 31.47
CA PRO A 17 15.71 -24.82 31.88
C PRO A 17 15.18 -23.79 30.87
N THR A 18 13.98 -23.24 31.15
CA THR A 18 13.52 -21.95 30.60
C THR A 18 14.07 -20.79 31.44
N ILE A 19 15.39 -20.57 31.43
CA ILE A 19 16.05 -19.45 32.13
C ILE A 19 17.09 -18.81 31.21
N PHE A 20 16.70 -17.77 30.46
CA PHE A 20 17.64 -16.81 29.86
C PHE A 20 16.98 -15.46 29.45
N ALA A 21 15.69 -15.45 29.10
CA ALA A 21 15.00 -14.26 28.59
C ALA A 21 14.70 -13.14 29.62
N VAL A 22 14.84 -13.41 30.93
CA VAL A 22 14.35 -12.50 32.00
C VAL A 22 15.39 -11.48 32.47
N PHE A 23 16.69 -11.71 32.21
CA PHE A 23 17.77 -10.88 32.80
C PHE A 23 18.22 -9.67 31.97
N VAL A 24 17.67 -9.45 30.78
CA VAL A 24 18.03 -8.29 29.92
C VAL A 24 17.12 -7.07 30.17
N PHE A 25 15.90 -7.28 30.70
CA PHE A 25 14.87 -6.23 30.80
C PHE A 25 14.80 -5.47 32.13
N LEU A 26 15.69 -5.75 33.10
CA LEU A 26 15.65 -5.17 34.45
C LEU A 26 16.79 -4.18 34.78
N SER A 27 17.52 -3.71 33.76
CA SER A 27 18.67 -2.79 33.94
C SER A 27 18.45 -1.37 33.43
N TYR A 28 17.27 -1.05 32.87
CA TYR A 28 17.02 0.20 32.13
C TYR A 28 15.99 1.16 32.75
N PHE A 29 15.88 1.20 34.09
CA PHE A 29 15.13 2.26 34.79
C PHE A 29 15.70 2.57 36.21
N HIS A 30 16.86 3.23 36.26
CA HIS A 30 17.18 4.21 37.31
C HIS A 30 18.18 5.26 36.82
N ASP A 31 18.13 6.44 37.45
CA ASP A 31 18.93 7.65 37.24
C ASP A 31 19.12 8.14 35.79
N GLY A 32 18.39 9.22 35.47
CA GLY A 32 18.56 9.94 34.21
C GLY A 32 19.66 10.99 34.29
N THR A 33 20.47 11.08 33.24
CA THR A 33 21.16 12.34 32.86
C THR A 33 21.29 12.39 31.34
N LEU A 34 20.97 13.54 30.75
CA LEU A 34 21.20 13.79 29.33
C LEU A 34 22.70 13.90 29.06
N ASN A 35 23.19 13.18 28.04
CA ASN A 35 24.38 13.60 27.30
C ASN A 35 24.33 13.09 25.86
N VAL A 36 24.81 13.94 24.94
CA VAL A 36 24.94 13.67 23.50
C VAL A 36 26.40 13.33 23.21
N LEU A 37 26.67 12.43 22.26
CA LEU A 37 27.80 12.45 21.30
C LEU A 37 27.69 11.23 20.33
N PRO A 38 28.32 11.25 19.13
CA PRO A 38 27.94 10.40 18.00
C PRO A 38 28.83 9.17 17.78
N SER A 39 28.31 8.19 17.02
CA SER A 39 28.99 6.96 16.59
C SER A 39 29.40 6.98 15.10
N HIS A 40 30.54 7.59 14.78
CA HIS A 40 31.28 7.22 13.57
C HIS A 40 32.02 5.89 13.81
N LEU A 41 31.78 4.87 12.99
CA LEU A 41 32.67 3.70 12.91
C LEU A 41 32.60 3.04 11.52
N SER A 42 33.59 3.37 10.69
CA SER A 42 33.79 2.79 9.35
C SER A 42 34.70 1.57 9.45
N LEU A 43 34.25 0.42 8.95
CA LEU A 43 35.09 -0.77 8.79
C LEU A 43 35.35 -1.05 7.30
N ARG A 44 36.58 -0.81 6.85
CA ARG A 44 37.11 -1.32 5.58
C ARG A 44 38.08 -2.47 5.85
N PRO A 45 37.98 -3.61 5.15
CA PRO A 45 39.10 -4.54 4.98
C PRO A 45 40.22 -3.89 4.15
N ASN A 46 41.44 -4.39 4.32
CA ASN A 46 42.64 -3.82 3.70
C ASN A 46 43.15 -4.71 2.55
N HIS A 47 43.66 -4.12 1.46
CA HIS A 47 44.37 -4.88 0.42
C HIS A 47 45.81 -5.17 0.83
N ASN A 48 46.36 -6.32 0.43
CA ASN A 48 47.75 -6.37 -0.05
C ASN A 48 48.09 -7.66 -0.84
N ASN A 49 48.75 -7.45 -1.98
CA ASN A 49 49.74 -8.31 -2.66
C ASN A 49 49.49 -9.82 -2.88
N LEU A 50 49.41 -10.19 -4.16
CA LEU A 50 50.36 -11.13 -4.80
C LEU A 50 50.49 -10.77 -6.31
N LYS A 51 51.61 -11.12 -6.96
CA LYS A 51 51.94 -10.77 -8.37
C LYS A 51 52.13 -12.01 -9.27
N PRO A 52 52.08 -11.89 -10.61
CA PRO A 52 51.93 -13.03 -11.54
C PRO A 52 53.21 -13.40 -12.32
N PRO A 53 53.14 -14.51 -13.08
CA PRO A 53 53.71 -14.66 -14.43
C PRO A 53 52.62 -15.01 -15.48
N ALA A 54 52.79 -14.93 -16.80
CA ALA A 54 53.81 -14.31 -17.67
C ALA A 54 53.25 -14.15 -19.12
N GLN A 55 53.96 -13.44 -20.00
CA GLN A 55 53.64 -13.30 -21.44
C GLN A 55 54.09 -14.51 -22.28
N ILE A 56 53.44 -14.72 -23.44
CA ILE A 56 54.10 -15.14 -24.71
C ILE A 56 53.42 -14.36 -25.87
N ASP A 57 54.21 -13.91 -26.84
CA ASP A 57 53.81 -13.12 -28.03
C ASP A 57 53.86 -13.94 -29.34
N ALA A 58 53.46 -13.31 -30.46
CA ALA A 58 53.83 -13.64 -31.87
C ALA A 58 53.18 -14.88 -32.57
N SER A 59 53.01 -14.96 -33.90
CA SER A 59 53.00 -13.93 -34.99
C SER A 59 52.62 -14.51 -36.39
N ASN A 60 52.31 -13.61 -37.33
CA ASN A 60 52.70 -13.62 -38.77
C ASN A 60 52.06 -14.52 -39.86
N SER A 61 52.15 -13.97 -41.09
CA SER A 61 52.12 -14.57 -42.45
C SER A 61 50.82 -15.26 -42.93
N THR A 62 50.09 -14.82 -43.97
CA THR A 62 50.39 -14.50 -45.39
C THR A 62 50.68 -15.69 -46.31
N SER A 63 49.74 -16.03 -47.21
CA SER A 63 49.97 -16.14 -48.68
C SER A 63 48.73 -16.66 -49.44
N ALA A 64 48.63 -16.28 -50.71
CA ALA A 64 47.79 -16.86 -51.78
C ALA A 64 48.78 -17.39 -52.88
N PRO A 65 48.46 -17.69 -54.17
CA PRO A 65 47.21 -17.49 -54.95
C PRO A 65 46.87 -18.62 -56.00
N GLN A 66 46.10 -18.26 -57.06
CA GLN A 66 45.97 -18.86 -58.43
C GLN A 66 44.71 -19.75 -58.69
N VAL A 67 43.74 -19.36 -59.56
CA VAL A 67 43.65 -19.34 -61.07
C VAL A 67 43.16 -20.70 -61.63
N ALA A 68 42.23 -20.86 -62.60
CA ALA A 68 41.63 -20.03 -63.70
C ALA A 68 40.16 -20.49 -63.99
N GLU A 69 39.32 -20.02 -64.95
CA GLU A 69 39.24 -18.85 -65.87
C GLU A 69 37.82 -18.73 -66.52
N SER A 70 37.59 -17.68 -67.35
CA SER A 70 36.48 -17.47 -68.32
C SER A 70 35.04 -17.22 -67.79
N GLY A 71 34.18 -16.42 -68.47
CA GLY A 71 34.41 -15.57 -69.65
C GLY A 71 33.14 -14.86 -70.17
N ASN A 72 33.30 -13.64 -70.69
CA ASN A 72 32.29 -12.70 -71.20
C ASN A 72 31.24 -12.17 -70.20
N SER A 73 30.68 -10.95 -70.29
CA SER A 73 31.09 -9.61 -70.79
C SER A 73 29.80 -8.84 -71.11
N HIS A 74 29.54 -7.74 -70.39
CA HIS A 74 29.03 -6.50 -70.99
C HIS A 74 29.18 -5.31 -70.01
N THR A 75 29.36 -4.13 -70.59
CA THR A 75 29.71 -2.83 -70.00
C THR A 75 28.45 -2.02 -69.58
N ASN A 76 28.47 -0.94 -68.77
CA ASN A 76 29.56 -0.13 -68.19
C ASN A 76 29.09 0.79 -67.02
N ILE A 77 30.06 1.43 -66.34
CA ILE A 77 29.97 2.68 -65.52
C ILE A 77 29.33 2.60 -64.11
N GLU A 78 30.19 2.24 -63.15
CA GLU A 78 30.66 3.10 -62.03
C GLU A 78 29.70 4.12 -61.36
N ASN A 79 29.46 3.92 -60.06
CA ASN A 79 30.03 4.77 -59.01
C ASN A 79 30.27 3.92 -57.75
N GLU A 80 31.39 4.12 -57.06
CA GLU A 80 31.70 3.40 -55.80
C GLU A 80 31.05 4.11 -54.60
N GLU A 81 30.43 3.34 -53.71
CA GLU A 81 30.02 3.80 -52.38
C GLU A 81 30.65 2.89 -51.33
N ALA A 82 31.17 3.47 -50.24
CA ALA A 82 32.08 2.79 -49.32
C ALA A 82 31.40 1.67 -48.50
N PRO A 83 32.12 0.59 -48.14
CA PRO A 83 31.55 -0.49 -47.33
C PRO A 83 31.10 0.04 -45.95
N PRO A 84 29.92 -0.38 -45.44
CA PRO A 84 29.33 0.19 -44.25
C PRO A 84 30.14 -0.13 -42.99
N VAL A 85 30.39 0.91 -42.18
CA VAL A 85 31.02 0.77 -40.86
C VAL A 85 30.07 0.04 -39.92
N ILE A 86 30.49 -1.10 -39.38
CA ILE A 86 29.72 -1.86 -38.39
C ILE A 86 29.77 -1.11 -37.05
N ASN A 87 28.76 -0.27 -36.80
CA ASN A 87 28.65 0.51 -35.57
C ASN A 87 27.98 -0.33 -34.48
N THR A 88 28.78 -0.96 -33.62
CA THR A 88 28.30 -1.84 -32.53
C THR A 88 27.78 -1.04 -31.33
N SER A 89 26.63 -0.38 -31.46
CA SER A 89 26.00 0.36 -30.36
C SER A 89 24.50 0.63 -30.54
N ALA A 90 23.73 -0.38 -30.96
CA ALA A 90 22.28 -0.40 -30.80
C ALA A 90 21.90 -1.19 -29.55
N VAL A 91 21.74 -0.50 -28.41
CA VAL A 91 20.99 -1.07 -27.27
C VAL A 91 19.51 -0.99 -27.65
N ASP A 92 18.84 -2.13 -27.69
CA ASP A 92 17.45 -2.25 -28.15
C ASP A 92 16.49 -1.67 -27.09
N GLN A 93 16.31 -0.34 -27.15
CA GLN A 93 15.30 0.34 -26.33
C GLN A 93 13.92 -0.10 -26.82
N LYS A 94 13.27 -1.04 -26.10
CA LYS A 94 11.85 -1.39 -26.28
C LYS A 94 11.04 -0.10 -26.39
N VAL A 95 10.66 0.31 -27.61
CA VAL A 95 9.80 1.48 -27.83
C VAL A 95 8.37 1.06 -27.49
N PHE A 96 7.99 1.21 -26.22
CA PHE A 96 6.63 0.96 -25.77
C PHE A 96 5.69 1.94 -26.49
N PRO A 97 4.76 1.46 -27.34
CA PRO A 97 3.85 2.34 -28.07
C PRO A 97 3.04 3.20 -27.10
N GLN A 98 2.86 4.47 -27.43
CA GLN A 98 1.90 5.30 -26.69
C GLN A 98 0.48 4.93 -27.12
N ASN A 99 -0.53 5.53 -26.50
CA ASN A 99 -1.93 5.28 -26.87
C ASN A 99 -2.30 6.06 -28.16
N ASP A 100 -1.46 5.96 -29.20
CA ASP A 100 -1.46 6.78 -30.43
C ASP A 100 -2.75 6.67 -31.26
N TRP A 101 -3.56 5.64 -30.98
CA TRP A 101 -4.86 5.37 -31.59
C TRP A 101 -6.03 6.04 -30.84
N LEU A 102 -5.82 6.54 -29.62
CA LEU A 102 -6.83 7.36 -28.94
C LEU A 102 -6.87 8.74 -29.62
N PRO A 103 -8.04 9.24 -30.04
CA PRO A 103 -8.15 10.58 -30.58
C PRO A 103 -7.72 11.60 -29.52
N ALA A 104 -6.92 12.59 -29.92
CA ALA A 104 -6.46 13.66 -29.05
C ALA A 104 -7.66 14.28 -28.31
N ARG A 105 -7.72 14.08 -26.99
CA ARG A 105 -8.86 14.48 -26.18
C ARG A 105 -9.02 16.00 -26.24
N PRO A 106 -10.23 16.53 -26.52
CA PRO A 106 -10.51 17.94 -26.30
C PRO A 106 -10.11 18.31 -24.86
N ILE A 107 -9.48 19.47 -24.68
CA ILE A 107 -9.11 19.96 -23.35
C ILE A 107 -10.40 20.12 -22.56
N ASP A 108 -10.60 19.27 -21.54
CA ASP A 108 -11.81 19.31 -20.73
C ASP A 108 -11.79 20.56 -19.85
N PRO A 109 -12.82 21.42 -19.88
CA PRO A 109 -12.91 22.58 -19.01
C PRO A 109 -12.78 22.25 -17.52
N SER A 110 -13.12 21.03 -17.06
CA SER A 110 -12.90 20.64 -15.66
C SER A 110 -11.42 20.56 -15.28
N CYS A 111 -10.53 20.28 -16.24
CA CYS A 111 -9.10 20.16 -16.01
C CYS A 111 -8.40 21.52 -15.86
N ALA A 112 -9.03 22.62 -16.30
CA ALA A 112 -8.43 23.97 -16.29
C ALA A 112 -8.17 24.54 -14.88
N TYR A 113 -8.73 23.90 -13.84
CA TYR A 113 -8.62 24.31 -12.43
C TYR A 113 -7.66 23.45 -11.60
N LEU A 114 -7.11 22.39 -12.20
CA LEU A 114 -6.10 21.54 -11.54
C LEU A 114 -4.72 22.22 -11.52
N PRO A 115 -3.83 21.81 -10.59
CA PRO A 115 -2.42 22.18 -10.66
C PRO A 115 -1.74 21.59 -11.92
N ASP A 116 -0.52 22.04 -12.22
CA ASP A 116 0.28 21.42 -13.28
C ASP A 116 0.67 19.98 -12.90
N LEU A 117 0.22 19.02 -13.70
CA LEU A 117 0.52 17.58 -13.55
C LEU A 117 1.54 17.07 -14.58
N SER A 118 2.10 17.94 -15.43
CA SER A 118 3.06 17.57 -16.49
C SER A 118 4.38 16.98 -15.99
N LYS A 119 4.63 17.09 -14.68
CA LYS A 119 5.81 16.56 -13.98
C LYS A 119 5.52 15.43 -12.98
N VAL A 120 4.29 14.92 -12.98
CA VAL A 120 3.89 13.73 -12.21
C VAL A 120 3.62 12.57 -13.15
N LEU A 121 4.24 11.42 -12.91
CA LEU A 121 3.80 10.16 -13.48
C LEU A 121 2.93 9.42 -12.47
N LEU A 122 1.69 9.12 -12.84
CA LEU A 122 0.85 8.18 -12.10
C LEU A 122 1.10 6.75 -12.61
N ILE A 123 1.28 5.84 -11.66
CA ILE A 123 1.51 4.41 -11.89
C ILE A 123 0.43 3.64 -11.13
N ILE A 124 -0.50 3.03 -11.87
CA ILE A 124 -1.65 2.31 -11.31
C ILE A 124 -1.38 0.81 -11.34
N LYS A 125 -1.50 0.13 -10.20
CA LYS A 125 -1.43 -1.33 -10.08
C LYS A 125 -2.84 -1.93 -9.97
N THR A 126 -3.09 -3.03 -10.66
CA THR A 126 -4.32 -3.83 -10.54
C THR A 126 -4.04 -5.31 -10.80
N GLY A 127 -5.08 -6.14 -10.92
CA GLY A 127 -5.02 -7.51 -11.42
C GLY A 127 -6.18 -7.77 -12.39
N ALA A 128 -5.99 -8.68 -13.35
CA ALA A 128 -6.94 -8.95 -14.44
C ALA A 128 -8.32 -9.42 -13.95
N SER A 129 -8.35 -9.95 -12.73
CA SER A 129 -9.55 -10.31 -11.98
C SER A 129 -10.49 -9.14 -11.66
N GLU A 130 -9.98 -7.90 -11.55
CA GLU A 130 -10.76 -6.71 -11.19
C GLU A 130 -10.63 -5.52 -12.16
N THR A 131 -9.79 -5.63 -13.21
CA THR A 131 -9.54 -4.56 -14.21
C THR A 131 -10.81 -3.80 -14.64
N PHE A 132 -11.88 -4.51 -15.01
CA PHE A 132 -13.14 -3.92 -15.45
C PHE A 132 -14.02 -3.36 -14.31
N ASP A 133 -13.87 -3.84 -13.08
CA ASP A 133 -14.61 -3.32 -11.92
C ASP A 133 -13.95 -2.03 -11.36
N ARG A 134 -12.68 -1.74 -11.72
CA ARG A 134 -11.89 -0.59 -11.22
C ARG A 134 -11.51 0.45 -12.28
N LEU A 135 -10.78 0.05 -13.33
CA LEU A 135 -10.10 0.99 -14.24
C LEU A 135 -11.04 1.92 -15.02
N PRO A 136 -12.23 1.48 -15.52
CA PRO A 136 -13.13 2.38 -16.24
C PRO A 136 -13.48 3.64 -15.45
N THR A 137 -13.67 3.52 -14.14
CA THR A 137 -13.91 4.65 -13.25
C THR A 137 -12.69 5.56 -13.17
N GLN A 138 -11.49 5.00 -12.97
CA GLN A 138 -10.23 5.77 -12.95
C GLN A 138 -9.95 6.52 -14.26
N PHE A 139 -10.36 5.95 -15.40
CA PHE A 139 -10.27 6.57 -16.73
C PHE A 139 -11.29 7.68 -16.99
N MET A 140 -12.40 7.67 -16.24
CA MET A 140 -13.42 8.72 -16.25
C MET A 140 -13.16 9.81 -15.19
N THR A 141 -12.45 9.51 -14.10
CA THR A 141 -12.19 10.43 -12.97
C THR A 141 -10.73 10.89 -12.88
N LEU A 142 -9.87 10.22 -12.10
CA LEU A 142 -8.55 10.72 -11.68
C LEU A 142 -7.58 10.96 -12.83
N THR A 143 -7.55 10.04 -13.79
CA THR A 143 -6.58 10.07 -14.90
C THR A 143 -7.05 10.95 -16.06
N ARG A 144 -8.31 11.42 -16.03
CA ARG A 144 -8.96 12.17 -17.12
C ARG A 144 -8.15 13.39 -17.56
N CYS A 145 -7.49 14.04 -16.61
CA CYS A 145 -6.69 15.26 -16.78
C CYS A 145 -5.17 15.03 -16.76
N LEU A 146 -4.70 13.78 -16.66
CA LEU A 146 -3.27 13.48 -16.74
C LEU A 146 -2.81 13.48 -18.22
N PRO A 147 -1.63 14.04 -18.54
CA PRO A 147 -1.07 13.97 -19.89
C PRO A 147 -0.53 12.57 -20.23
N ASP A 148 -0.12 11.79 -19.23
CA ASP A 148 0.49 10.46 -19.34
C ASP A 148 0.33 9.71 -18.02
N PHE A 149 0.21 8.39 -18.07
CA PHE A 149 0.17 7.50 -16.91
C PHE A 149 0.42 6.06 -17.37
N LEU A 150 0.82 5.19 -16.44
CA LEU A 150 1.02 3.77 -16.70
C LEU A 150 0.06 2.92 -15.86
N VAL A 151 -0.39 1.79 -16.41
CA VAL A 151 -1.24 0.82 -15.73
C VAL A 151 -0.63 -0.57 -15.85
N PHE A 152 -0.36 -1.21 -14.72
CA PHE A 152 0.27 -2.53 -14.64
C PHE A 152 -0.67 -3.54 -13.99
N SER A 153 -0.69 -4.76 -14.54
CA SER A 153 -1.52 -5.87 -14.11
C SER A 153 -0.72 -7.18 -14.17
N ASP A 154 -1.41 -8.29 -13.93
CA ASP A 154 -0.96 -9.67 -14.11
C ASP A 154 -1.55 -10.31 -15.39
N MET A 155 -1.94 -9.47 -16.36
CA MET A 155 -2.28 -9.82 -17.74
C MET A 155 -2.15 -8.58 -18.63
N GLU A 156 -1.90 -8.77 -19.93
CA GLU A 156 -1.85 -7.71 -20.94
C GLU A 156 -3.27 -7.48 -21.48
N GLU A 157 -3.80 -6.25 -21.32
CA GLU A 157 -5.18 -5.91 -21.69
C GLU A 157 -5.26 -4.56 -22.43
N SER A 158 -6.35 -4.35 -23.19
CA SER A 158 -6.72 -3.03 -23.69
C SER A 158 -8.12 -2.64 -23.20
N ILE A 159 -8.18 -1.61 -22.37
CA ILE A 159 -9.36 -1.23 -21.59
C ILE A 159 -9.74 0.20 -21.97
N MET A 160 -10.89 0.37 -22.61
CA MET A 160 -11.33 1.67 -23.17
C MET A 160 -10.29 2.33 -24.11
N GLY A 161 -9.43 1.51 -24.75
CA GLY A 161 -8.34 1.96 -25.61
C GLY A 161 -7.05 2.35 -24.90
N TYR A 162 -6.98 2.22 -23.56
CA TYR A 162 -5.72 2.29 -22.81
C TYR A 162 -5.07 0.91 -22.72
N ARG A 163 -3.75 0.87 -22.87
CA ARG A 163 -2.96 -0.34 -22.63
C ARG A 163 -2.74 -0.59 -21.13
N VAL A 164 -2.91 -1.84 -20.72
CA VAL A 164 -2.61 -2.37 -19.37
C VAL A 164 -1.54 -3.42 -19.54
N TYR A 165 -0.36 -3.20 -18.97
CA TYR A 165 0.81 -4.05 -19.20
C TYR A 165 0.83 -5.24 -18.24
N ASP A 166 1.08 -6.46 -18.74
CA ASP A 166 1.49 -7.58 -17.88
C ASP A 166 2.89 -7.29 -17.34
N VAL A 167 3.03 -7.12 -16.02
CA VAL A 167 4.33 -6.87 -15.39
C VAL A 167 5.05 -8.16 -14.97
N LEU A 168 4.39 -9.32 -15.13
CA LEU A 168 4.84 -10.63 -14.70
C LEU A 168 5.18 -11.58 -15.86
N SER A 169 4.94 -11.18 -17.12
CA SER A 169 5.34 -11.95 -18.32
C SER A 169 6.84 -12.28 -18.31
N ASP A 170 7.64 -11.23 -18.05
CA ASP A 170 9.10 -11.25 -18.06
C ASP A 170 9.66 -11.62 -16.66
N THR A 171 8.86 -12.30 -15.81
CA THR A 171 9.36 -12.96 -14.58
C THR A 171 10.07 -14.26 -14.93
N ILE A 172 11.23 -14.52 -14.32
CA ILE A 172 12.06 -15.70 -14.64
C ILE A 172 11.34 -17.03 -14.30
N ASP A 173 11.62 -18.07 -15.08
CA ASP A 173 10.90 -19.35 -14.96
C ASP A 173 11.21 -20.06 -13.63
N GLU A 174 12.40 -19.87 -13.05
CA GLU A 174 12.79 -20.34 -11.71
C GLU A 174 11.88 -19.80 -10.59
N VAL A 175 11.19 -18.67 -10.83
CA VAL A 175 10.22 -18.05 -9.92
C VAL A 175 8.77 -18.48 -10.22
N LYS A 176 8.41 -18.65 -11.50
CA LYS A 176 7.04 -19.04 -11.94
C LYS A 176 6.77 -20.55 -11.85
N HIS A 177 7.77 -21.39 -12.14
CA HIS A 177 7.67 -22.85 -12.19
C HIS A 177 7.47 -23.43 -10.79
N ASP A 178 6.61 -24.46 -10.69
CA ASP A 178 6.11 -25.10 -9.46
C ASP A 178 5.62 -24.15 -8.33
N ASN A 179 5.45 -22.87 -8.65
CA ASN A 179 5.03 -21.85 -7.69
C ASN A 179 3.51 -21.66 -7.74
N GLY A 180 2.82 -22.03 -6.66
CA GLY A 180 1.36 -21.91 -6.53
C GLY A 180 0.84 -20.48 -6.63
N ASP A 181 1.66 -19.48 -6.31
CA ASP A 181 1.26 -18.06 -6.38
C ASP A 181 0.92 -17.63 -7.84
N PHE A 182 1.58 -18.25 -8.83
CA PHE A 182 1.34 -18.00 -10.26
C PHE A 182 0.16 -18.82 -10.84
N ASN A 183 -0.61 -19.54 -10.02
CA ASN A 183 -1.78 -20.28 -10.48
C ASN A 183 -2.89 -19.38 -11.05
N LEU A 184 -3.09 -18.20 -10.45
CA LEU A 184 -4.00 -17.21 -11.02
C LEU A 184 -3.46 -16.69 -12.35
N TRP A 185 -2.20 -16.22 -12.40
CA TRP A 185 -1.57 -15.71 -13.63
C TRP A 185 -1.75 -16.68 -14.80
N ARG A 186 -1.36 -17.96 -14.64
CA ARG A 186 -1.55 -19.00 -15.68
C ARG A 186 -3.01 -19.13 -16.13
N ARG A 187 -3.94 -19.24 -15.18
CA ARG A 187 -5.39 -19.37 -15.45
C ARG A 187 -5.97 -18.14 -16.15
N GLN A 188 -5.39 -16.96 -15.94
CA GLN A 188 -5.80 -15.73 -16.64
C GLN A 188 -5.35 -15.75 -18.10
N GLN A 189 -4.10 -16.11 -18.39
CA GLN A 189 -3.58 -16.23 -19.77
C GLN A 189 -4.30 -17.32 -20.60
N GLU A 190 -4.76 -18.40 -19.94
CA GLU A 190 -5.53 -19.49 -20.57
C GLU A 190 -7.03 -19.17 -20.77
N CYS A 191 -7.51 -18.02 -20.28
CA CYS A 191 -8.94 -17.67 -20.33
C CYS A 191 -9.38 -17.24 -21.73
N LEU A 192 -10.28 -18.03 -22.35
CA LEU A 192 -10.83 -17.76 -23.69
C LEU A 192 -12.11 -16.88 -23.70
N VAL A 193 -12.51 -16.34 -22.53
CA VAL A 193 -13.72 -15.53 -22.33
C VAL A 193 -13.41 -14.38 -21.36
N ASP A 194 -14.41 -13.78 -20.71
CA ASP A 194 -14.15 -12.78 -19.67
C ASP A 194 -13.56 -13.41 -18.40
N GLN A 195 -12.65 -12.68 -17.74
CA GLN A 195 -11.97 -13.15 -16.53
C GLN A 195 -12.94 -13.50 -15.39
N LYS A 196 -14.05 -12.76 -15.25
CA LYS A 196 -15.05 -12.97 -14.20
C LYS A 196 -15.76 -14.32 -14.36
N SER A 197 -16.01 -14.76 -15.58
CA SER A 197 -16.49 -16.11 -15.91
C SER A 197 -15.43 -17.19 -15.67
N CYS A 198 -14.20 -17.01 -16.13
CA CYS A 198 -13.11 -17.99 -15.93
C CYS A 198 -12.77 -18.21 -14.44
N GLN A 199 -12.84 -17.16 -13.63
CA GLN A 199 -12.40 -17.18 -12.23
C GLN A 199 -13.53 -17.50 -11.22
N LYS A 200 -14.78 -17.61 -11.69
CA LYS A 200 -16.01 -17.81 -10.90
C LYS A 200 -15.94 -18.92 -9.82
N TRP A 201 -15.13 -19.96 -10.05
CA TRP A 201 -15.04 -21.14 -9.19
C TRP A 201 -13.72 -21.23 -8.40
N SER A 202 -12.98 -20.11 -8.28
CA SER A 202 -11.64 -20.07 -7.69
C SER A 202 -11.54 -19.07 -6.52
N ASN A 203 -10.50 -19.19 -5.69
CA ASN A 203 -10.32 -18.31 -4.53
C ASN A 203 -9.54 -17.04 -4.93
N VAL A 204 -10.15 -16.26 -5.82
CA VAL A 204 -9.53 -15.09 -6.47
C VAL A 204 -8.88 -14.15 -5.47
N GLY A 205 -9.55 -13.85 -4.34
CA GLY A 205 -9.01 -12.93 -3.34
C GLY A 205 -7.69 -13.41 -2.71
N GLY A 206 -7.59 -14.71 -2.40
CA GLY A 206 -6.37 -15.30 -1.86
C GLY A 206 -5.28 -15.48 -2.92
N GLU A 207 -5.64 -15.96 -4.10
CA GLU A 207 -4.68 -16.18 -5.19
C GLU A 207 -4.13 -14.86 -5.76
N ALA A 208 -4.96 -13.81 -5.87
CA ALA A 208 -4.52 -12.49 -6.31
C ALA A 208 -3.64 -11.79 -5.28
N TRP A 209 -3.93 -11.93 -3.97
CA TRP A 209 -3.05 -11.40 -2.92
C TRP A 209 -1.66 -12.06 -2.97
N ASN A 210 -1.63 -13.38 -3.12
CA ASN A 210 -0.39 -14.14 -3.28
C ASN A 210 0.39 -13.76 -4.56
N LEU A 211 -0.29 -13.34 -5.63
CA LEU A 211 0.34 -12.91 -6.88
C LEU A 211 0.82 -11.46 -6.88
N ASP A 212 0.12 -10.56 -6.20
CA ASP A 212 0.38 -9.11 -6.24
C ASP A 212 1.77 -8.72 -5.70
N LYS A 213 2.30 -9.50 -4.75
CA LYS A 213 3.62 -9.29 -4.14
C LYS A 213 4.77 -9.21 -5.14
N TYR A 214 4.65 -9.85 -6.31
CA TYR A 214 5.65 -9.82 -7.39
C TYR A 214 5.66 -8.53 -8.20
N LYS A 215 4.56 -7.75 -8.19
CA LYS A 215 4.37 -6.63 -9.12
C LYS A 215 5.15 -5.36 -8.73
N ASN A 216 5.20 -5.04 -7.44
CA ASN A 216 5.52 -3.69 -6.94
C ASN A 216 6.96 -3.23 -7.24
N VAL A 217 7.94 -4.15 -7.12
CA VAL A 217 9.34 -3.87 -7.51
C VAL A 217 9.46 -3.76 -9.03
N ARG A 218 8.86 -4.70 -9.77
CA ARG A 218 8.91 -4.77 -11.24
C ARG A 218 8.29 -3.56 -11.93
N LEU A 219 7.09 -3.15 -11.51
CA LEU A 219 6.43 -1.96 -12.07
C LEU A 219 7.22 -0.69 -11.81
N SER A 220 8.00 -0.63 -10.72
CA SER A 220 8.79 0.55 -10.36
C SER A 220 10.04 0.69 -11.25
N ASP A 221 10.76 -0.42 -11.46
CA ASP A 221 11.86 -0.51 -12.42
C ASP A 221 11.42 -0.18 -13.85
N VAL A 222 10.38 -0.88 -14.33
CA VAL A 222 9.86 -0.75 -15.69
C VAL A 222 9.29 0.65 -15.92
N SER A 223 8.60 1.27 -14.95
CA SER A 223 8.09 2.64 -15.08
C SER A 223 9.20 3.67 -15.33
N TYR A 224 10.33 3.58 -14.61
CA TYR A 224 11.42 4.51 -14.85
C TYR A 224 12.08 4.29 -16.22
N THR A 225 12.25 3.03 -16.63
CA THR A 225 12.73 2.67 -17.98
C THR A 225 11.82 3.19 -19.09
N MET A 226 10.50 3.12 -18.91
CA MET A 226 9.50 3.61 -19.85
C MET A 226 9.36 5.14 -19.89
N ARG A 227 9.63 5.83 -18.76
CA ARG A 227 9.27 7.24 -18.50
C ARG A 227 10.24 7.95 -17.54
N PRO A 228 11.53 8.12 -17.85
CA PRO A 228 12.57 8.57 -16.90
C PRO A 228 12.56 10.07 -16.53
N ASN A 229 11.67 10.88 -17.14
CA ASN A 229 11.77 12.36 -17.19
C ASN A 229 10.71 13.12 -16.35
N TYR A 230 10.02 12.41 -15.45
CA TYR A 230 9.10 12.99 -14.47
C TYR A 230 9.82 13.35 -13.16
N ASP A 231 9.28 14.29 -12.40
CA ASP A 231 9.85 14.76 -11.13
C ASP A 231 9.35 13.92 -9.95
N TRP A 232 8.10 13.45 -10.02
CA TRP A 232 7.46 12.58 -9.03
C TRP A 232 6.81 11.37 -9.69
N TYR A 233 7.02 10.20 -9.07
CA TYR A 233 6.48 8.90 -9.49
C TYR A 233 5.54 8.44 -8.37
N ILE A 234 4.24 8.51 -8.65
CA ILE A 234 3.19 8.22 -7.67
C ILE A 234 2.60 6.85 -8.01
N HIS A 235 2.73 5.91 -7.09
CA HIS A 235 2.23 4.55 -7.20
C HIS A 235 0.94 4.42 -6.38
N ILE A 236 -0.11 3.83 -6.97
CA ILE A 236 -1.37 3.52 -6.28
C ILE A 236 -1.95 2.17 -6.72
N ASP A 237 -2.82 1.61 -5.88
CA ASP A 237 -3.78 0.59 -6.30
C ASP A 237 -4.92 1.23 -7.13
N ALA A 238 -5.52 0.45 -8.03
CA ALA A 238 -6.64 0.90 -8.86
C ALA A 238 -7.93 1.26 -8.09
N ASP A 239 -7.96 1.03 -6.76
CA ASP A 239 -9.05 1.43 -5.87
C ASP A 239 -8.68 2.51 -4.83
N THR A 240 -7.62 3.25 -5.12
CA THR A 240 -7.19 4.45 -4.39
C THR A 240 -7.68 5.72 -5.10
N TYR A 241 -8.12 6.72 -4.33
CA TYR A 241 -8.45 8.06 -4.82
C TYR A 241 -7.26 9.01 -4.64
N ILE A 242 -7.06 9.98 -5.56
CA ILE A 242 -6.09 11.08 -5.41
C ILE A 242 -6.81 12.43 -5.56
N HIS A 243 -6.73 13.29 -4.54
CA HIS A 243 -7.15 14.69 -4.64
C HIS A 243 -5.96 15.56 -5.10
N TRP A 244 -5.84 15.74 -6.41
CA TRP A 244 -4.67 16.35 -7.07
C TRP A 244 -4.21 17.70 -6.49
N PRO A 245 -5.09 18.67 -6.15
CA PRO A 245 -4.65 19.95 -5.57
C PRO A 245 -3.90 19.78 -4.24
N ASN A 246 -4.32 18.83 -3.39
CA ASN A 246 -3.64 18.56 -2.12
C ASN A 246 -2.35 17.77 -2.34
N MET A 247 -2.32 16.86 -3.33
CA MET A 247 -1.11 16.10 -3.67
C MET A 247 0.02 17.04 -4.11
N ILE A 248 -0.26 18.02 -4.96
CA ILE A 248 0.77 18.96 -5.44
C ILE A 248 1.19 19.94 -4.35
N GLU A 249 0.28 20.53 -3.57
CA GLU A 249 0.64 21.42 -2.46
C GLU A 249 1.41 20.69 -1.33
N MET A 250 1.18 19.38 -1.14
CA MET A 250 1.98 18.53 -0.23
C MET A 250 3.41 18.29 -0.73
N LEU A 251 3.61 18.10 -2.05
CA LEU A 251 4.92 17.81 -2.63
C LEU A 251 5.79 19.07 -2.84
N LYS A 252 5.15 20.23 -2.95
CA LYS A 252 5.73 21.57 -3.21
C LYS A 252 6.90 22.01 -2.30
N PRO A 253 7.02 21.62 -1.01
CA PRO A 253 8.19 21.94 -0.17
C PRO A 253 9.43 21.10 -0.50
N PHE A 254 9.28 20.00 -1.23
CA PHE A 254 10.32 19.00 -1.46
C PHE A 254 10.99 19.15 -2.83
N ASP A 255 12.24 18.70 -2.91
CA ASP A 255 13.07 18.84 -4.10
C ASP A 255 13.19 17.50 -4.84
N PRO A 256 12.61 17.33 -6.05
CA PRO A 256 12.63 16.06 -6.76
C PRO A 256 14.03 15.59 -7.19
N GLN A 257 15.04 16.47 -7.14
CA GLN A 257 16.45 16.12 -7.36
C GLN A 257 17.14 15.55 -6.10
N LYS A 258 16.47 15.58 -4.93
CA LYS A 258 16.89 14.89 -3.71
C LYS A 258 16.16 13.56 -3.55
N ASP A 259 16.70 12.67 -2.73
CA ASP A 259 16.17 11.34 -2.50
C ASP A 259 14.98 11.39 -1.54
N HIS A 260 13.79 11.07 -2.04
CA HIS A 260 12.55 11.07 -1.29
C HIS A 260 11.74 9.81 -1.59
N PHE A 261 11.22 9.17 -0.54
CA PHE A 261 10.32 8.02 -0.61
C PHE A 261 9.21 8.17 0.42
N PHE A 262 8.07 8.69 -0.01
CA PHE A 262 6.94 9.04 0.84
C PHE A 262 5.85 7.97 0.82
N GLY A 263 5.08 7.87 1.91
CA GLY A 263 3.87 7.04 1.98
C GLY A 263 3.16 7.19 3.32
N SER A 264 2.17 6.33 3.56
CA SER A 264 1.59 6.10 4.91
C SER A 264 2.25 4.87 5.51
N PHE A 265 2.76 4.96 6.73
CA PHE A 265 3.42 3.83 7.39
C PHE A 265 2.45 2.77 7.90
N GLU A 266 2.78 1.50 7.69
CA GLU A 266 2.27 0.35 8.44
C GLU A 266 3.47 -0.45 9.02
N PRO A 267 3.34 -1.09 10.20
CA PRO A 267 4.45 -1.72 10.91
C PRO A 267 4.71 -3.15 10.41
N SER A 268 5.99 -3.59 10.39
CA SER A 268 6.37 -4.97 10.09
C SER A 268 7.58 -5.46 10.87
N GLN A 269 7.88 -6.77 10.75
CA GLN A 269 9.12 -7.37 11.27
C GLN A 269 10.41 -6.84 10.61
N TYR A 270 10.30 -6.11 9.49
CA TYR A 270 11.40 -5.42 8.80
C TYR A 270 11.41 -3.91 9.08
N GLY A 271 10.68 -3.47 10.11
CA GLY A 271 10.39 -2.06 10.41
C GLY A 271 9.18 -1.54 9.63
N ASP A 272 8.89 -0.26 9.77
CA ASP A 272 7.75 0.38 9.11
C ASP A 272 7.95 0.43 7.59
N PHE A 273 6.88 0.19 6.83
CA PHE A 273 6.85 0.23 5.37
C PHE A 273 5.74 1.12 4.84
N ASN A 274 5.88 1.61 3.60
CA ASN A 274 4.86 2.43 2.95
C ASN A 274 3.74 1.53 2.41
N HIS A 275 2.52 1.68 2.92
CA HIS A 275 1.35 0.87 2.52
C HIS A 275 0.92 1.19 1.08
N GLY A 276 0.90 0.16 0.22
CA GLY A 276 0.65 0.28 -1.22
C GLY A 276 -0.72 0.87 -1.55
N GLY A 277 -1.76 0.43 -0.84
CA GLY A 277 -3.12 0.94 -1.03
C GLY A 277 -3.26 2.42 -0.67
N SER A 278 -2.52 2.91 0.33
CA SER A 278 -2.48 4.35 0.63
C SER A 278 -1.82 5.17 -0.47
N GLY A 279 -1.04 4.52 -1.33
CA GLY A 279 -0.13 5.12 -2.29
C GLY A 279 1.25 5.42 -1.70
N TYR A 280 2.27 5.29 -2.53
CA TYR A 280 3.65 5.68 -2.22
C TYR A 280 4.27 6.50 -3.36
N ILE A 281 5.23 7.35 -3.02
CA ILE A 281 5.79 8.35 -3.95
C ILE A 281 7.31 8.30 -3.89
N LEU A 282 7.95 8.21 -5.06
CA LEU A 282 9.40 8.37 -5.20
C LEU A 282 9.72 9.61 -6.03
N SER A 283 10.78 10.34 -5.64
CA SER A 283 11.33 11.43 -6.45
C SER A 283 12.10 10.90 -7.66
N GLN A 284 12.33 11.77 -8.65
CA GLN A 284 13.19 11.47 -9.80
C GLN A 284 14.57 10.95 -9.39
N SER A 285 15.21 11.58 -8.39
CA SER A 285 16.53 11.16 -7.89
C SER A 285 16.48 9.73 -7.31
N ALA A 286 15.44 9.42 -6.52
CA ALA A 286 15.25 8.10 -5.93
C ALA A 286 14.95 7.03 -6.99
N MET A 287 14.01 7.27 -7.92
CA MET A 287 13.69 6.32 -9.00
C MET A 287 14.87 6.06 -9.93
N LYS A 288 15.60 7.11 -10.29
CA LYS A 288 16.81 6.98 -11.13
C LYS A 288 17.87 6.11 -10.47
N LYS A 289 18.09 6.27 -9.15
CA LYS A 289 19.03 5.43 -8.40
C LYS A 289 18.50 4.01 -8.23
N PHE A 290 17.19 3.85 -7.99
CA PHE A 290 16.54 2.55 -7.83
C PHE A 290 16.68 1.69 -9.09
N GLN A 291 16.33 2.25 -10.25
CA GLN A 291 16.46 1.58 -11.55
C GLN A 291 17.94 1.34 -11.92
N ALA A 292 18.84 2.30 -11.65
CA ALA A 292 20.27 2.13 -11.93
C ALA A 292 20.98 1.08 -11.04
N ASN A 293 20.40 0.71 -9.89
CA ASN A 293 20.89 -0.35 -9.00
C ASN A 293 19.87 -1.51 -8.94
N SER A 294 19.07 -1.69 -9.99
CA SER A 294 17.93 -2.60 -9.98
C SER A 294 18.35 -4.07 -9.93
N THR A 295 17.63 -4.83 -9.10
CA THR A 295 17.89 -6.23 -8.76
C THR A 295 16.57 -7.00 -8.72
N VAL A 296 15.67 -6.70 -9.66
CA VAL A 296 14.32 -7.28 -9.80
C VAL A 296 14.25 -8.78 -9.47
N GLU A 297 15.11 -9.60 -10.09
CA GLU A 297 15.14 -11.06 -9.91
C GLU A 297 15.45 -11.50 -8.47
N HIS A 298 16.27 -10.73 -7.74
CA HIS A 298 16.54 -10.99 -6.33
C HIS A 298 15.27 -10.81 -5.49
N PHE A 299 14.49 -9.76 -5.77
CA PHE A 299 13.23 -9.51 -5.07
C PHE A 299 12.11 -10.44 -5.53
N ASP A 300 12.10 -10.91 -6.79
CA ASP A 300 11.21 -12.00 -7.22
C ASP A 300 11.46 -13.29 -6.42
N HIS A 301 12.73 -13.63 -6.15
CA HIS A 301 13.05 -14.75 -5.26
C HIS A 301 12.62 -14.47 -3.81
N ALA A 302 12.86 -13.26 -3.29
CA ALA A 302 12.48 -12.88 -1.92
C ALA A 302 10.95 -12.85 -1.71
N ALA A 303 10.18 -12.46 -2.72
CA ALA A 303 8.72 -12.41 -2.71
C ALA A 303 8.07 -13.76 -2.38
N ARG A 304 8.73 -14.89 -2.65
CA ARG A 304 8.24 -16.22 -2.22
C ARG A 304 8.04 -16.31 -0.71
N SER A 305 8.83 -15.60 0.10
CA SER A 305 8.86 -15.67 1.56
C SER A 305 8.31 -14.44 2.27
N ILE A 306 7.88 -13.41 1.54
CA ILE A 306 7.38 -12.12 2.07
C ILE A 306 5.90 -11.96 1.68
N CYS A 307 5.08 -11.44 2.61
CA CYS A 307 3.62 -11.43 2.45
C CYS A 307 3.09 -10.45 1.39
N CYS A 308 3.85 -9.38 1.13
CA CYS A 308 3.29 -8.10 0.74
C CYS A 308 4.28 -7.35 -0.17
N GLY A 309 3.84 -6.91 -1.35
CA GLY A 309 4.72 -6.33 -2.37
C GLY A 309 5.18 -4.89 -2.09
N ASP A 310 4.40 -4.15 -1.31
CA ASP A 310 4.70 -2.79 -0.85
C ASP A 310 5.75 -2.77 0.29
N MET A 311 5.67 -3.76 1.20
CA MET A 311 6.72 -4.09 2.14
C MET A 311 8.01 -4.48 1.41
N LEU A 312 7.92 -5.35 0.39
CA LEU A 312 9.03 -5.76 -0.46
C LEU A 312 9.64 -4.57 -1.22
N MET A 313 8.82 -3.66 -1.75
CA MET A 313 9.29 -2.43 -2.39
C MET A 313 10.02 -1.52 -1.40
N THR A 314 9.55 -1.42 -0.15
CA THR A 314 10.25 -0.67 0.89
C THR A 314 11.61 -1.29 1.23
N ILE A 315 11.68 -2.62 1.31
CA ILE A 315 12.95 -3.36 1.49
C ILE A 315 13.88 -3.07 0.30
N ALA A 316 13.39 -3.19 -0.94
CA ALA A 316 14.18 -2.96 -2.15
C ALA A 316 14.74 -1.53 -2.25
N VAL A 317 13.95 -0.50 -1.90
CA VAL A 317 14.42 0.89 -1.84
C VAL A 317 15.50 1.08 -0.75
N ARG A 318 15.34 0.43 0.40
CA ARG A 318 16.32 0.50 1.50
C ARG A 318 17.62 -0.23 1.16
N GLU A 319 17.55 -1.36 0.46
CA GLU A 319 18.72 -2.19 0.12
C GLU A 319 19.47 -1.69 -1.12
N ASN A 320 18.77 -1.35 -2.22
CA ASN A 320 19.43 -0.94 -3.47
C ASN A 320 20.00 0.48 -3.42
N ILE A 321 19.41 1.40 -2.64
CA ILE A 321 19.81 2.81 -2.62
C ILE A 321 20.00 3.42 -1.22
N GLY A 322 19.86 2.63 -0.14
CA GLY A 322 20.08 3.10 1.23
C GLY A 322 19.01 4.09 1.75
N LEU A 323 17.89 4.24 1.04
CA LEU A 323 16.90 5.28 1.32
C LEU A 323 15.86 4.81 2.36
N ALA A 324 15.65 5.62 3.39
CA ALA A 324 14.56 5.42 4.34
C ALA A 324 13.25 6.01 3.81
N ASN A 325 12.15 5.30 4.07
CA ASN A 325 10.79 5.80 3.88
C ASN A 325 10.48 6.96 4.85
N THR A 326 9.56 7.86 4.45
CA THR A 326 9.11 9.02 5.24
C THR A 326 7.58 9.07 5.29
N ASN A 327 7.03 9.17 6.50
CA ASN A 327 5.59 9.08 6.74
C ASN A 327 4.89 10.43 6.51
N LEU A 328 3.93 10.47 5.58
CA LEU A 328 3.04 11.62 5.34
C LEU A 328 1.58 11.34 5.74
N PHE A 329 1.34 10.34 6.57
CA PHE A 329 0.05 10.15 7.26
C PHE A 329 -0.28 11.38 8.14
N PRO A 330 -1.52 11.90 8.17
CA PRO A 330 -2.74 11.33 7.57
C PRO A 330 -3.09 11.88 6.18
N THR A 331 -2.21 12.66 5.54
CA THR A 331 -2.47 13.25 4.20
C THR A 331 -2.38 12.20 3.11
N ILE A 332 -1.37 11.33 3.16
CA ILE A 332 -1.42 10.02 2.47
C ILE A 332 -2.17 9.07 3.41
N ASN A 333 -3.26 8.44 2.95
CA ASN A 333 -4.19 7.73 3.83
C ASN A 333 -4.74 6.41 3.27
N GLY A 334 -4.69 5.37 4.10
CA GLY A 334 -5.19 4.03 3.78
C GLY A 334 -6.68 3.82 4.04
N ARG A 335 -7.44 4.87 4.37
CA ARG A 335 -8.87 4.81 4.75
C ARG A 335 -9.76 5.64 3.84
N LYS A 336 -11.03 5.24 3.72
CA LYS A 336 -12.07 5.85 2.86
C LYS A 336 -13.07 6.62 3.73
N PRO A 337 -13.91 7.54 3.18
CA PRO A 337 -14.70 8.46 4.02
C PRO A 337 -15.58 7.81 5.10
N PHE A 338 -16.07 6.59 4.87
CA PHE A 338 -16.84 5.84 5.86
C PHE A 338 -15.97 5.17 6.95
N THR A 339 -14.72 4.80 6.65
CA THR A 339 -13.80 4.09 7.54
C THR A 339 -12.67 4.97 8.09
N LEU A 340 -12.60 6.24 7.70
CA LEU A 340 -11.67 7.24 8.19
C LEU A 340 -12.03 7.66 9.63
N PRO A 341 -11.10 7.64 10.61
CA PRO A 341 -11.42 8.03 11.98
C PRO A 341 -11.49 9.56 12.13
N PHE A 342 -12.66 10.11 12.43
CA PHE A 342 -12.80 11.51 12.81
C PHE A 342 -12.45 11.71 14.28
N GLY A 343 -11.67 12.75 14.60
CA GLY A 343 -11.21 13.03 15.97
C GLY A 343 -10.01 13.99 16.03
N PRO A 344 -9.53 14.32 17.26
CA PRO A 344 -8.61 15.44 17.51
C PRO A 344 -7.30 15.45 16.73
N ARG A 345 -6.75 14.28 16.37
CA ARG A 345 -5.43 14.21 15.72
C ARG A 345 -5.44 14.66 14.25
N GLN A 346 -6.58 14.54 13.56
CA GLN A 346 -6.60 14.65 12.09
C GLN A 346 -7.76 15.44 11.49
N TRP A 347 -8.71 15.94 12.30
CA TRP A 347 -9.86 16.75 11.85
C TRP A 347 -9.52 17.83 10.81
N CYS A 348 -8.47 18.62 11.07
CA CYS A 348 -8.04 19.74 10.24
C CYS A 348 -6.93 19.40 9.23
N GLN A 349 -6.53 18.14 9.11
CA GLN A 349 -5.46 17.74 8.19
C GLN A 349 -5.97 17.67 6.74
N PRO A 350 -5.17 18.08 5.76
CA PRO A 350 -5.50 17.92 4.34
C PRO A 350 -5.39 16.45 3.94
N ILE A 351 -6.19 16.03 2.96
CA ILE A 351 -6.22 14.65 2.44
C ILE A 351 -5.77 14.62 0.97
N ALA A 352 -4.71 13.87 0.64
CA ALA A 352 -4.20 13.71 -0.71
C ALA A 352 -4.60 12.36 -1.32
N THR A 353 -4.66 11.29 -0.51
CA THR A 353 -5.14 9.96 -0.95
C THR A 353 -6.19 9.37 -0.01
N LEU A 354 -7.01 8.45 -0.53
CA LEU A 354 -7.99 7.64 0.21
C LEU A 354 -8.01 6.22 -0.37
N HIS A 355 -8.24 5.20 0.45
CA HIS A 355 -8.27 3.77 0.08
C HIS A 355 -9.20 3.01 1.06
N LYS A 356 -9.90 1.91 0.78
CA LYS A 356 -10.03 1.08 -0.42
C LYS A 356 -11.43 1.29 -1.01
N LEU A 357 -11.55 2.00 -2.14
CA LEU A 357 -12.83 2.52 -2.64
C LEU A 357 -13.39 1.65 -3.76
N ASN A 358 -14.68 1.33 -3.69
CA ASN A 358 -15.36 0.79 -4.87
C ASN A 358 -15.60 1.91 -5.91
N SER A 359 -16.02 1.53 -7.11
CA SER A 359 -16.27 2.49 -8.21
C SER A 359 -17.38 3.52 -7.94
N GLU A 360 -18.36 3.21 -7.09
CA GLU A 360 -19.39 4.17 -6.62
C GLU A 360 -18.76 5.21 -5.68
N GLU A 361 -17.90 4.78 -4.76
CA GLU A 361 -17.22 5.63 -3.80
C GLU A 361 -16.22 6.59 -4.50
N ILE A 362 -15.47 6.11 -5.48
CA ILE A 362 -14.60 6.95 -6.33
C ILE A 362 -15.44 7.98 -7.11
N ALA A 363 -16.54 7.55 -7.74
CA ALA A 363 -17.41 8.46 -8.49
C ALA A 363 -18.07 9.52 -7.60
N SER A 364 -18.46 9.15 -6.38
CA SER A 364 -19.04 10.10 -5.40
C SER A 364 -18.04 11.16 -4.96
N ILE A 365 -16.79 10.78 -4.64
CA ILE A 365 -15.76 11.75 -4.23
C ILE A 365 -15.38 12.66 -5.40
N TRP A 366 -15.27 12.13 -6.61
CA TRP A 366 -15.05 12.95 -7.80
C TRP A 366 -16.19 13.95 -8.01
N GLN A 367 -17.46 13.53 -7.90
CA GLN A 367 -18.60 14.45 -7.97
C GLN A 367 -18.56 15.52 -6.88
N TYR A 368 -18.16 15.18 -5.65
CA TYR A 368 -17.97 16.16 -4.56
C TYR A 368 -16.85 17.15 -4.87
N GLU A 369 -15.72 16.69 -5.40
CA GLU A 369 -14.61 17.54 -5.84
C GLU A 369 -15.04 18.51 -6.96
N GLN A 370 -15.80 18.04 -7.97
CA GLN A 370 -16.35 18.91 -9.02
C GLN A 370 -17.33 19.97 -8.46
N LYS A 371 -18.15 19.64 -7.44
CA LYS A 371 -18.97 20.65 -6.73
C LYS A 371 -18.09 21.70 -6.04
N ARG A 372 -16.98 21.30 -5.40
CA ARG A 372 -16.04 22.23 -4.74
C ARG A 372 -15.41 23.18 -5.75
N PHE A 373 -14.97 22.68 -6.91
CA PHE A 373 -14.46 23.50 -8.01
C PHE A 373 -15.51 24.48 -8.55
N ALA A 374 -16.71 24.01 -8.89
CA ALA A 374 -17.77 24.84 -9.47
C ALA A 374 -18.27 25.95 -8.52
N ASN A 375 -18.13 25.76 -7.20
CA ASN A 375 -18.51 26.75 -6.18
C ASN A 375 -17.38 27.70 -5.77
N ALA A 376 -16.15 27.54 -6.30
CA ALA A 376 -15.02 28.40 -5.95
C ALA A 376 -14.97 29.67 -6.81
N THR A 377 -14.86 30.84 -6.18
CA THR A 377 -14.96 32.16 -6.84
C THR A 377 -13.94 32.40 -7.96
N ASP A 378 -12.75 31.83 -7.84
CA ASP A 378 -11.66 31.85 -8.82
C ASP A 378 -11.40 30.46 -9.44
N GLY A 379 -12.29 29.50 -9.19
CA GLY A 379 -12.12 28.10 -9.53
C GLY A 379 -11.09 27.34 -8.67
N LYS A 380 -10.60 27.89 -7.55
CA LYS A 380 -9.65 27.21 -6.65
C LYS A 380 -10.27 26.99 -5.27
N PRO A 381 -10.90 25.84 -5.02
CA PRO A 381 -11.45 25.56 -3.70
C PRO A 381 -10.34 25.46 -2.65
N ALA A 382 -10.67 25.76 -1.40
CA ALA A 382 -9.78 25.53 -0.28
C ALA A 382 -9.33 24.05 -0.22
N PRO A 383 -8.12 23.74 0.31
CA PRO A 383 -7.63 22.37 0.46
C PRO A 383 -8.70 21.43 1.03
N LEU A 384 -8.81 20.22 0.49
CA LEU A 384 -9.78 19.24 0.98
C LEU A 384 -9.32 18.72 2.34
N LEU A 385 -10.08 18.99 3.40
CA LEU A 385 -9.74 18.57 4.76
C LEU A 385 -10.52 17.34 5.18
N ILE A 386 -10.00 16.57 6.15
CA ILE A 386 -10.70 15.41 6.71
C ILE A 386 -12.08 15.80 7.28
N LYS A 387 -12.21 16.96 7.94
CA LYS A 387 -13.51 17.51 8.36
C LYS A 387 -14.50 17.78 7.22
N ASP A 388 -14.04 18.03 5.99
CA ASP A 388 -14.93 18.22 4.85
C ASP A 388 -15.54 16.87 4.39
N LEU A 389 -14.80 15.76 4.55
CA LEU A 389 -15.32 14.41 4.32
C LEU A 389 -16.35 14.01 5.39
N TYR A 390 -16.20 14.49 6.63
CA TYR A 390 -17.26 14.33 7.64
C TYR A 390 -18.58 14.94 7.17
N TYR A 391 -18.59 16.18 6.67
CA TYR A 391 -19.82 16.86 6.32
C TYR A 391 -20.56 16.28 5.09
N GLU A 392 -19.85 15.80 4.06
CA GLU A 392 -20.48 15.17 2.88
C GLU A 392 -20.85 13.68 3.14
N TYR A 393 -20.00 12.92 3.83
CA TYR A 393 -20.14 11.46 3.94
C TYR A 393 -20.69 10.97 5.28
N PHE A 394 -20.25 11.54 6.40
CA PHE A 394 -20.62 11.06 7.73
C PHE A 394 -21.88 11.73 8.27
N ALA A 395 -21.92 13.07 8.30
CA ALA A 395 -22.97 13.84 8.96
C ALA A 395 -24.41 13.51 8.48
N PRO A 396 -24.67 13.33 7.16
CA PRO A 396 -26.01 12.97 6.68
C PRO A 396 -26.47 11.54 7.05
N ARG A 397 -25.59 10.75 7.67
CA ARG A 397 -25.78 9.34 8.04
C ARG A 397 -25.57 9.09 9.54
N LEU A 398 -25.33 10.15 10.34
CA LEU A 398 -25.13 10.04 11.78
C LEU A 398 -26.45 9.67 12.48
N VAL A 399 -26.44 8.55 13.19
CA VAL A 399 -27.53 8.06 14.04
C VAL A 399 -26.97 7.59 15.38
N GLU A 400 -27.80 7.51 16.43
CA GLU A 400 -27.33 7.01 17.73
C GLU A 400 -26.94 5.53 17.72
N LYS A 401 -27.56 4.71 16.85
CA LYS A 401 -27.49 3.25 16.85
C LYS A 401 -27.66 2.66 15.45
N LEU A 402 -26.86 1.65 15.10
CA LEU A 402 -27.11 0.70 14.03
C LEU A 402 -26.99 -0.73 14.56
N GLU A 403 -27.81 -1.64 14.03
CA GLU A 403 -27.71 -3.09 14.29
C GLU A 403 -27.11 -3.81 13.07
N ASP A 404 -26.50 -4.97 13.29
CA ASP A 404 -25.80 -5.75 12.26
C ASP A 404 -24.72 -4.89 11.55
N TRP A 405 -23.96 -4.13 12.34
CA TRP A 405 -23.06 -3.08 11.85
C TRP A 405 -21.81 -2.96 12.73
N ASP A 406 -20.62 -2.92 12.11
CA ASP A 406 -19.35 -2.60 12.76
C ASP A 406 -18.97 -1.14 12.49
N ASN A 407 -18.80 -0.35 13.55
CA ASN A 407 -18.35 1.03 13.45
C ASN A 407 -16.82 1.20 13.49
N MET A 408 -16.07 0.10 13.39
CA MET A 408 -14.60 0.05 13.25
C MET A 408 -13.88 0.88 14.30
N TYR A 409 -14.28 0.77 15.57
CA TYR A 409 -13.78 1.56 16.69
C TYR A 409 -12.25 1.52 16.93
N ASP A 410 -11.51 0.63 16.22
CA ASP A 410 -10.37 -0.13 16.71
C ASP A 410 -8.94 0.32 16.28
N ASP A 411 -8.77 1.10 15.19
CA ASP A 411 -7.44 1.30 14.53
C ASP A 411 -6.23 1.68 15.41
N TYR A 412 -6.44 2.38 16.53
CA TYR A 412 -5.34 2.89 17.35
C TYR A 412 -5.51 2.51 18.82
N LEU A 413 -4.72 1.54 19.27
CA LEU A 413 -4.59 1.02 20.65
C LEU A 413 -4.65 2.11 21.76
N THR A 414 -4.14 3.31 21.50
CA THR A 414 -4.11 4.44 22.47
C THR A 414 -5.43 5.20 22.61
N ASN A 415 -6.41 4.96 21.73
CA ASN A 415 -7.69 5.67 21.69
C ASN A 415 -8.90 4.77 22.03
N VAL A 416 -8.66 3.50 22.38
CA VAL A 416 -9.68 2.45 22.50
C VAL A 416 -9.61 1.78 23.87
N TRP A 417 -10.75 1.37 24.42
CA TRP A 417 -10.81 0.55 25.63
C TRP A 417 -12.05 -0.35 25.68
N TYR A 418 -11.98 -1.41 26.47
CA TYR A 418 -12.94 -2.51 26.51
C TYR A 418 -13.45 -2.76 27.94
N TYR A 419 -14.69 -3.21 28.04
CA TYR A 419 -15.35 -3.68 29.26
C TYR A 419 -15.93 -5.08 28.98
N ILE A 420 -15.51 -6.05 29.80
CA ILE A 420 -15.87 -7.48 29.73
C ILE A 420 -15.97 -8.03 31.16
N ASP A 421 -16.70 -9.13 31.37
CA ASP A 421 -16.69 -9.82 32.66
C ASP A 421 -15.59 -10.87 32.74
N LYS A 422 -14.40 -10.48 33.22
CA LYS A 422 -13.26 -11.40 33.41
C LYS A 422 -13.54 -12.56 34.39
N ASN A 423 -14.70 -12.60 35.06
CA ASN A 423 -15.10 -13.71 35.91
C ASN A 423 -16.04 -14.71 35.20
N ASP A 424 -16.55 -14.38 34.01
CA ASP A 424 -17.41 -15.26 33.23
C ASP A 424 -16.56 -16.36 32.56
N LYS A 425 -16.53 -17.52 33.20
CA LYS A 425 -15.80 -18.71 32.74
C LYS A 425 -16.48 -19.45 31.57
N SER A 426 -17.62 -18.96 31.07
CA SER A 426 -18.20 -19.44 29.81
C SER A 426 -17.54 -18.81 28.59
N LYS A 427 -16.79 -17.72 28.77
CA LYS A 427 -16.04 -17.03 27.74
C LYS A 427 -14.55 -17.35 27.86
N ASP A 428 -13.95 -17.80 26.77
CA ASP A 428 -12.50 -17.81 26.62
C ASP A 428 -12.03 -16.38 26.30
N TRP A 429 -11.93 -15.55 27.34
CA TRP A 429 -11.43 -14.18 27.20
C TRP A 429 -9.96 -14.14 26.78
N ASP A 430 -9.17 -15.15 27.10
CA ASP A 430 -7.75 -15.20 26.73
C ASP A 430 -7.59 -15.44 25.22
N ASN A 431 -8.52 -16.13 24.55
CA ASN A 431 -8.58 -16.31 23.10
C ASN A 431 -9.74 -15.55 22.40
N PHE A 432 -10.33 -14.54 23.05
CA PHE A 432 -11.39 -13.73 22.43
C PHE A 432 -10.86 -12.99 21.20
N HIS A 433 -11.71 -12.83 20.17
CA HIS A 433 -11.30 -12.41 18.82
C HIS A 433 -10.50 -11.09 18.78
N ASP A 434 -10.74 -10.17 19.72
CA ASP A 434 -10.05 -8.89 19.84
C ASP A 434 -8.83 -8.93 20.82
N GLN A 435 -8.17 -10.08 20.93
CA GLN A 435 -7.02 -10.40 21.82
C GLN A 435 -5.98 -9.27 21.96
N LYS A 436 -5.66 -8.62 20.83
CA LYS A 436 -4.69 -7.50 20.67
C LYS A 436 -4.93 -6.32 21.63
N TYR A 437 -6.14 -6.17 22.16
CA TYR A 437 -6.56 -4.99 22.94
C TYR A 437 -6.90 -5.27 24.41
N ILE A 438 -6.95 -6.53 24.85
CA ILE A 438 -7.34 -6.91 26.22
C ILE A 438 -6.38 -6.33 27.29
N TRP A 439 -5.16 -5.99 26.88
CA TRP A 439 -4.14 -5.31 27.68
C TRP A 439 -4.40 -3.80 27.88
N HIS A 440 -5.31 -3.20 27.11
CA HIS A 440 -5.63 -1.76 27.14
C HIS A 440 -6.85 -1.43 28.03
N MET A 441 -6.99 -2.12 29.17
CA MET A 441 -7.97 -1.76 30.21
C MET A 441 -7.62 -0.42 30.86
N ARG A 442 -8.12 0.68 30.28
CA ARG A 442 -7.75 2.07 30.59
C ARG A 442 -7.86 2.49 32.07
N LYS A 443 -8.71 1.84 32.87
CA LYS A 443 -8.92 2.15 34.29
C LYS A 443 -8.90 0.87 35.16
N PRO A 444 -8.17 0.85 36.29
CA PRO A 444 -8.38 -0.15 37.33
C PRO A 444 -9.81 -0.06 37.88
N GLU A 445 -10.28 -1.14 38.49
CA GLU A 445 -11.68 -1.32 38.86
C GLU A 445 -12.21 -0.22 39.79
N ASP A 446 -11.40 0.31 40.69
CA ASP A 446 -11.79 1.37 41.65
C ASP A 446 -11.98 2.76 41.01
N PHE A 447 -11.45 2.97 39.79
CA PHE A 447 -11.55 4.25 39.07
C PHE A 447 -12.69 4.27 38.02
N LYS A 448 -13.42 3.16 37.87
CA LYS A 448 -14.56 3.03 36.95
C LYS A 448 -15.85 3.59 37.55
N HIS A 449 -16.60 4.37 36.78
CA HIS A 449 -17.96 4.81 37.13
C HIS A 449 -18.91 3.60 37.27
N LYS A 450 -20.01 3.74 37.99
CA LYS A 450 -20.97 2.64 38.27
C LYS A 450 -21.62 2.06 37.00
N GLU A 451 -21.63 2.84 35.91
CA GLU A 451 -22.05 2.50 34.55
C GLU A 451 -20.97 1.67 33.83
N GLU A 452 -19.71 2.10 33.87
CA GLU A 452 -18.56 1.37 33.29
C GLU A 452 -18.49 -0.07 33.81
N LYS A 453 -18.77 -0.28 35.10
CA LYS A 453 -18.83 -1.62 35.73
C LYS A 453 -19.97 -2.53 35.23
N LYS A 454 -20.86 -2.01 34.39
CA LYS A 454 -22.00 -2.72 33.79
C LYS A 454 -22.01 -2.65 32.26
N ALA A 455 -21.09 -1.90 31.65
CA ALA A 455 -21.10 -1.58 30.22
C ALA A 455 -21.19 -2.82 29.32
N TYR A 456 -20.53 -3.90 29.74
CA TYR A 456 -20.49 -5.19 29.06
C TYR A 456 -21.85 -5.92 28.97
N LYS A 457 -22.85 -5.56 29.78
CA LYS A 457 -24.10 -6.35 29.95
C LYS A 457 -25.13 -6.17 28.85
N SER A 458 -25.10 -5.06 28.12
CA SER A 458 -26.00 -4.77 27.01
C SER A 458 -25.53 -3.55 26.22
N PHE A 459 -26.04 -3.37 25.00
CA PHE A 459 -25.85 -2.14 24.23
C PHE A 459 -26.24 -0.88 25.02
N ASP A 460 -27.35 -0.91 25.75
CA ASP A 460 -27.83 0.26 26.52
C ASP A 460 -26.92 0.54 27.72
N ASN A 461 -26.36 -0.48 28.38
CA ASN A 461 -25.35 -0.27 29.41
C ASN A 461 -24.03 0.26 28.82
N CYS A 462 -23.68 -0.15 27.60
CA CYS A 462 -22.53 0.38 26.87
C CYS A 462 -22.75 1.88 26.52
N LYS A 463 -23.97 2.27 26.10
CA LYS A 463 -24.37 3.67 25.90
C LYS A 463 -24.24 4.48 27.19
N GLU A 464 -24.82 4.02 28.30
CA GLU A 464 -24.74 4.76 29.58
C GLU A 464 -23.32 4.89 30.12
N ALA A 465 -22.46 3.90 29.89
CA ALA A 465 -21.05 4.01 30.21
C ALA A 465 -20.32 5.02 29.30
N CYS A 466 -20.67 5.12 28.02
CA CYS A 466 -20.13 6.13 27.10
C CYS A 466 -20.62 7.55 27.45
N ASN A 467 -21.83 7.69 28.01
CA ASN A 467 -22.34 8.97 28.51
C ASN A 467 -21.46 9.55 29.63
N VAL A 468 -21.01 8.71 30.58
CA VAL A 468 -20.22 9.15 31.75
C VAL A 468 -18.70 9.15 31.54
N VAL A 469 -18.18 8.54 30.47
CA VAL A 469 -16.74 8.62 30.13
C VAL A 469 -16.52 9.79 29.18
N ASP A 470 -15.99 10.91 29.70
CA ASP A 470 -15.87 12.21 29.01
C ASP A 470 -15.51 12.12 27.53
N ASP A 471 -14.41 11.43 27.19
CA ASP A 471 -13.86 11.34 25.84
C ASP A 471 -14.32 10.10 25.04
N CYS A 472 -15.39 9.41 25.46
CA CYS A 472 -16.09 8.46 24.58
C CYS A 472 -16.94 9.21 23.55
N LEU A 473 -16.67 9.01 22.25
CA LEU A 473 -17.49 9.52 21.14
C LEU A 473 -18.21 8.40 20.37
N GLN A 474 -17.67 7.18 20.42
CA GLN A 474 -18.18 6.01 19.70
C GLN A 474 -18.12 4.78 20.60
N PHE A 475 -19.08 3.86 20.45
CA PHE A 475 -19.12 2.60 21.20
C PHE A 475 -19.66 1.43 20.34
N ARG A 476 -19.27 0.20 20.68
CA ARG A 476 -19.76 -1.05 20.08
C ARG A 476 -20.10 -2.01 21.21
N TRP A 477 -21.25 -2.68 21.14
CA TRP A 477 -21.55 -3.85 21.96
C TRP A 477 -21.67 -5.09 21.07
N GLN A 478 -21.06 -6.19 21.52
CA GLN A 478 -21.16 -7.51 20.91
C GLN A 478 -20.78 -8.57 21.95
N ASP A 479 -21.52 -9.67 22.02
CA ASP A 479 -21.21 -10.90 22.74
C ASP A 479 -20.71 -10.72 24.19
N ASP A 480 -21.46 -9.96 24.98
CA ASP A 480 -21.13 -9.60 26.38
C ASP A 480 -19.83 -8.78 26.54
N ALA A 481 -19.37 -8.13 25.47
CA ALA A 481 -18.30 -7.15 25.47
C ALA A 481 -18.80 -5.77 25.01
N CYS A 482 -18.33 -4.72 25.67
CA CYS A 482 -18.53 -3.32 25.26
C CYS A 482 -17.17 -2.68 24.97
N ALA A 483 -17.00 -2.08 23.80
CA ALA A 483 -15.81 -1.34 23.40
C ALA A 483 -16.15 0.13 23.11
N MET A 484 -15.19 1.03 23.32
CA MET A 484 -15.35 2.48 23.15
C MET A 484 -14.13 3.12 22.49
N SER A 485 -14.34 4.24 21.81
CA SER A 485 -13.28 5.01 21.13
C SER A 485 -13.40 6.53 21.34
N LYS A 486 -12.25 7.21 21.34
CA LYS A 486 -12.14 8.69 21.29
C LYS A 486 -12.33 9.26 19.89
N ASN A 487 -12.29 8.41 18.87
CA ASN A 487 -12.57 8.77 17.49
C ASN A 487 -13.93 8.19 17.12
N PHE A 488 -14.50 8.63 16.00
CA PHE A 488 -15.76 8.12 15.47
C PHE A 488 -15.70 7.99 13.96
N ARG A 489 -16.39 7.00 13.40
CA ARG A 489 -16.53 6.77 11.95
C ARG A 489 -17.75 5.90 11.66
N LEU A 490 -18.12 5.73 10.40
CA LEU A 490 -19.28 4.91 10.05
C LEU A 490 -18.94 3.43 10.11
N GLY A 491 -17.86 2.98 9.45
CA GLY A 491 -17.51 1.56 9.37
C GLY A 491 -18.32 0.81 8.30
N ASN A 492 -18.70 -0.44 8.56
CA ASN A 492 -19.24 -1.38 7.56
C ASN A 492 -20.49 -2.14 8.07
N PRO A 493 -21.39 -2.58 7.17
CA PRO A 493 -22.42 -3.57 7.50
C PRO A 493 -21.80 -4.93 7.80
N MET A 494 -22.45 -5.69 8.69
CA MET A 494 -22.04 -7.04 9.10
C MET A 494 -23.13 -8.06 8.79
N GLU A 495 -22.76 -9.33 8.71
CA GLU A 495 -23.75 -10.41 8.60
C GLU A 495 -24.60 -10.49 9.88
N LYS A 496 -25.93 -10.47 9.70
CA LYS A 496 -26.88 -10.67 10.79
C LYS A 496 -26.79 -12.09 11.35
N LYS A 497 -26.30 -12.22 12.58
CA LYS A 497 -26.25 -13.49 13.31
C LYS A 497 -27.62 -13.84 13.91
N GLU A 498 -27.93 -15.15 13.96
CA GLU A 498 -29.17 -15.66 14.58
C GLU A 498 -29.18 -15.44 16.09
N ASN A 499 -28.02 -15.63 16.75
CA ASN A 499 -27.85 -15.30 18.16
C ASN A 499 -27.77 -13.78 18.32
N ASN A 500 -28.75 -13.20 18.99
CA ASN A 500 -28.79 -11.75 19.28
C ASN A 500 -27.59 -11.24 20.11
N LYS A 501 -26.84 -12.10 20.81
CA LYS A 501 -25.58 -11.69 21.44
C LYS A 501 -24.46 -11.45 20.42
N GLU A 502 -24.37 -12.28 19.39
CA GLU A 502 -23.28 -12.23 18.39
C GLU A 502 -23.47 -11.11 17.35
N ARG A 503 -24.68 -10.52 17.27
CA ARG A 503 -25.00 -9.37 16.41
C ARG A 503 -24.16 -8.15 16.80
N TRP A 504 -23.63 -7.46 15.81
CA TRP A 504 -22.79 -6.28 16.00
C TRP A 504 -23.68 -5.05 16.22
N MET A 505 -23.58 -4.42 17.40
CA MET A 505 -24.44 -3.32 17.82
C MET A 505 -23.60 -2.04 17.96
N SER A 506 -23.63 -1.20 16.93
CA SER A 506 -22.81 0.02 16.85
C SER A 506 -23.57 1.24 17.33
N GLY A 507 -22.89 2.13 18.06
CA GLY A 507 -23.47 3.35 18.59
C GLY A 507 -22.52 4.55 18.55
N TRP A 508 -23.11 5.74 18.51
CA TRP A 508 -22.42 7.03 18.44
C TRP A 508 -23.00 7.98 19.46
N ALA A 509 -22.15 8.67 20.23
CA ALA A 509 -22.58 9.63 21.22
C ALA A 509 -22.86 10.99 20.55
N VAL A 510 -23.93 11.06 19.76
CA VAL A 510 -24.28 12.17 18.84
C VAL A 510 -24.06 13.55 19.48
N GLN A 511 -24.68 13.83 20.63
CA GLN A 511 -24.54 15.12 21.33
C GLN A 511 -23.09 15.46 21.74
N LYS A 512 -22.27 14.45 22.05
CA LYS A 512 -20.85 14.61 22.39
C LYS A 512 -20.00 14.82 21.15
N ILE A 513 -20.35 14.18 20.02
CA ILE A 513 -19.73 14.43 18.70
C ILE A 513 -20.04 15.85 18.23
N GLU A 514 -21.31 16.27 18.26
CA GLU A 514 -21.76 17.61 17.88
C GLU A 514 -21.07 18.69 18.71
N LYS A 515 -21.03 18.52 20.04
CA LYS A 515 -20.27 19.41 20.93
C LYS A 515 -18.77 19.42 20.58
N TRP A 516 -18.15 18.25 20.45
CA TRP A 516 -16.72 18.16 20.16
C TRP A 516 -16.36 18.87 18.83
N ILE A 517 -17.21 18.74 17.80
CA ILE A 517 -17.07 19.45 16.52
C ILE A 517 -17.20 20.96 16.70
N ALA A 518 -18.21 21.43 17.43
CA ALA A 518 -18.39 22.86 17.70
C ALA A 518 -17.20 23.46 18.48
N ASP A 519 -16.60 22.69 19.39
CA ASP A 519 -15.41 23.08 20.15
C ASP A 519 -14.11 23.15 19.29
N GLN A 520 -14.10 22.68 18.03
CA GLN A 520 -12.88 22.71 17.18
C GLN A 520 -12.61 24.08 16.51
N GLY A 521 -13.66 24.87 16.24
CA GLY A 521 -13.53 26.15 15.53
C GLY A 521 -12.99 26.04 14.08
N GLU A 522 -12.25 27.05 13.64
CA GLU A 522 -11.67 27.11 12.29
C GLU A 522 -10.34 26.35 12.17
N CYS A 523 -10.24 25.51 11.14
CA CYS A 523 -9.04 24.75 10.84
C CYS A 523 -7.92 25.60 10.24
N LYS A 524 -6.76 25.61 10.89
CA LYS A 524 -5.49 26.06 10.30
C LYS A 524 -4.92 24.92 9.46
N VAL A 525 -4.88 25.09 8.14
CA VAL A 525 -4.34 24.07 7.23
C VAL A 525 -2.81 24.06 7.33
N GLN A 526 -2.25 22.88 7.53
CA GLN A 526 -0.82 22.60 7.43
C GLN A 526 -0.64 21.31 6.63
N PHE A 527 0.29 21.30 5.69
CA PHE A 527 0.67 20.09 4.96
C PHE A 527 1.89 19.44 5.64
N PRO A 528 2.05 18.10 5.58
CA PRO A 528 3.23 17.43 6.10
C PRO A 528 4.53 18.00 5.50
N GLY A 529 5.41 18.53 6.36
CA GLY A 529 6.70 19.11 5.94
C GLY A 529 6.69 20.62 5.63
N ALA A 530 5.57 21.32 5.86
CA ALA A 530 5.45 22.78 5.77
C ALA A 530 5.69 23.50 7.13
#